data_AF-A0A183HA96-F1
#
_entry.id   AF-A0A183HA96-F1
#
_cell.length_a   1.000
_cell.length_b   1.000
_cell.length_c   1.000
_cell.angle_alpha   90.00
_cell.angle_beta   90.00
_cell.angle_gamma   90.00
#
_symmetry.space_group_name_H-M   'P 1'
#
loop_
_entity.id
_entity.type
_entity.pdbx_description
1 polymer ?
#
loop_
_entity_poly.entity_id
_entity_poly.type
_entity_poly.pdbx_seq_one_letter_code
_entity_poly.pdbx_strand_id
1 'polypeptide(L)'
;MNRYQQLRGDNQETYYNIGRMFHQMNILPLAMYFYEKCLKADIPKIVITVEATGEERTVEAEEYNLRPMAAHNLSLVYLASGNNYVARNLLEKYCCVE
;
A
#
# COMPACT_ATOMS: atom_id res chain seq x y z
N MET A 1 -2.18 17.23 3.66
CA MET A 1 -1.26 16.08 3.82
C MET A 1 -0.68 16.02 5.22
N ASN A 2 0.10 17.01 5.66
CA ASN A 2 0.79 16.98 6.96
C ASN A 2 -0.14 16.69 8.15
N ARG A 3 -1.30 17.35 8.23
CA ARG A 3 -2.26 17.09 9.32
C ARG A 3 -2.81 15.66 9.31
N TYR A 4 -3.08 15.11 8.14
CA TYR A 4 -3.59 13.73 8.02
C TYR A 4 -2.52 12.72 8.45
N GLN A 5 -1.30 12.86 7.95
CA GLN A 5 -0.17 12.02 8.34
C GLN A 5 0.17 12.16 9.82
N GLN A 6 0.08 13.36 10.39
CA GLN A 6 0.26 13.58 11.83
C GLN A 6 -0.79 12.83 12.68
N LEU A 7 -2.04 12.78 12.21
CA LEU A 7 -3.13 12.13 12.95
C LEU A 7 -3.12 10.60 12.81
N ARG A 8 -2.81 10.08 11.62
CA ARG A 8 -2.81 8.63 11.35
C ARG A 8 -1.47 7.97 11.60
N GLY A 9 -0.39 8.74 11.61
CA GLY A 9 0.97 8.25 11.67
C GLY A 9 1.47 7.71 10.33
N ASP A 10 2.72 7.29 10.36
CA ASP A 10 3.45 6.72 9.25
C ASP A 10 3.13 5.24 9.13
N ASN A 11 2.10 4.92 8.35
CA ASN A 11 1.62 3.56 8.13
C ASN A 11 1.25 3.34 6.66
N GLN A 12 0.92 2.09 6.34
CA GLN A 12 0.62 1.66 4.98
C GLN A 12 -0.54 2.44 4.34
N GLU A 13 -1.64 2.66 5.08
CA GLU A 13 -2.79 3.45 4.62
C GLU A 13 -2.42 4.90 4.34
N THR A 14 -1.66 5.53 5.25
CA THR A 14 -1.24 6.91 5.09
C THR A 14 -0.44 7.09 3.81
N TYR A 15 0.54 6.21 3.58
CA TYR A 15 1.36 6.26 2.37
C TYR A 15 0.55 5.99 1.11
N TYR A 16 -0.32 4.99 1.10
CA TYR A 16 -1.19 4.72 -0.04
C TYR A 16 -2.08 5.92 -0.41
N ASN A 17 -2.75 6.52 0.58
CA ASN A 17 -3.69 7.63 0.36
C ASN A 17 -2.98 8.90 -0.12
N ILE A 18 -1.81 9.22 0.42
CA ILE A 18 -1.01 10.35 -0.06
C ILE A 18 -0.53 10.08 -1.50
N GLY A 19 -0.07 8.86 -1.79
CA GLY A 19 0.31 8.45 -3.15
C GLY A 19 -0.84 8.60 -4.15
N ARG A 20 -2.05 8.17 -3.78
CA ARG A 20 -3.26 8.33 -4.60
C ARG A 20 -3.61 9.77 -4.89
N MET A 21 -3.57 10.63 -3.87
CA MET A 21 -3.87 12.05 -4.05
C MET A 21 -2.86 12.70 -5.01
N PHE A 22 -1.55 12.42 -4.87
CA PHE A 22 -0.56 12.92 -5.82
C PHE A 22 -0.74 12.36 -7.23
N HIS A 23 -1.12 11.09 -7.35
CA HIS A 23 -1.41 10.47 -8.64
C HIS A 23 -2.59 11.18 -9.34
N GLN A 24 -3.68 11.43 -8.62
CA GLN A 24 -4.86 12.16 -9.14
C GLN A 24 -4.52 13.59 -9.58
N MET A 25 -3.57 14.23 -8.91
CA MET A 25 -3.07 15.56 -9.27
C MET A 25 -2.00 15.54 -10.39
N ASN A 26 -1.69 14.36 -10.95
CA ASN A 26 -0.63 14.13 -11.92
C ASN A 26 0.77 14.54 -11.44
N ILE A 27 1.01 14.53 -10.12
CA ILE A 27 2.33 14.78 -9.52
C ILE A 27 3.03 13.42 -9.34
N LEU A 28 3.38 12.82 -10.47
CA LEU A 28 3.81 11.42 -10.55
C LEU A 28 5.06 11.08 -9.71
N PRO A 29 6.11 11.92 -9.64
CA PRO A 29 7.29 11.59 -8.81
C PRO A 29 6.95 11.38 -7.33
N LEU A 30 6.04 12.20 -6.78
CA LEU A 30 5.59 12.05 -5.40
C LEU A 30 4.62 10.88 -5.24
N ALA A 31 3.76 10.63 -6.22
CA ALA A 31 2.90 9.45 -6.22
C ALA A 31 3.74 8.16 -6.14
N MET A 32 4.77 8.04 -6.98
CA MET A 32 5.69 6.90 -7.00
C MET A 32 6.40 6.74 -5.65
N TYR A 33 6.97 7.82 -5.11
CA TYR A 33 7.64 7.81 -3.81
C TYR A 33 6.75 7.25 -2.69
N PHE A 34 5.48 7.68 -2.64
CA PHE A 34 4.55 7.23 -1.60
C PHE A 34 4.01 5.82 -1.84
N TYR A 35 3.81 5.40 -3.09
CA TYR A 35 3.49 3.99 -3.37
C TYR A 35 4.65 3.07 -2.98
N GLU A 36 5.90 3.43 -3.25
CA GLU A 36 7.06 2.65 -2.81
C GLU A 36 7.17 2.57 -1.27
N LYS A 37 6.83 3.65 -0.56
CA LYS A 37 6.71 3.61 0.90
C LYS A 37 5.61 2.66 1.37
N CYS A 38 4.44 2.67 0.73
CA CYS A 38 3.36 1.74 1.01
C CYS A 38 3.80 0.27 0.83
N LEU A 39 4.53 -0.03 -0.26
CA LEU A 39 5.04 -1.38 -0.53
C LEU A 39 6.02 -1.89 0.54
N LYS A 40 6.75 -0.98 1.20
CA LYS A 40 7.73 -1.30 2.26
C LYS A 40 7.14 -1.26 3.67
N ALA A 41 5.98 -0.63 3.86
CA ALA A 41 5.34 -0.53 5.16
C ALA A 41 4.75 -1.87 5.60
N ASP A 42 4.77 -2.12 6.90
CA ASP A 42 4.19 -3.31 7.53
C ASP A 42 2.69 -3.39 7.26
N ILE A 43 2.17 -4.62 7.20
CA ILE A 43 0.73 -4.88 7.10
C ILE A 43 0.07 -4.43 8.42
N PRO A 44 -1.12 -3.82 8.38
CA PRO A 44 -1.84 -3.44 9.59
C PRO A 44 -2.02 -4.63 10.53
N LYS A 45 -1.87 -4.40 11.83
CA LYS A 45 -2.06 -5.43 12.86
C LYS A 45 -3.35 -5.15 13.62
N ILE A 46 -4.13 -6.20 13.87
CA ILE A 46 -5.36 -6.13 14.66
C ILE A 46 -5.25 -7.08 15.85
N VAL A 47 -5.98 -6.77 16.92
CA VAL A 47 -6.15 -7.68 18.06
C VAL A 47 -7.39 -8.53 17.80
N ILE A 48 -7.22 -9.85 17.84
CA ILE A 48 -8.31 -10.81 17.78
C ILE A 48 -8.41 -11.56 19.10
N THR A 49 -9.62 -11.95 19.48
CA THR A 49 -9.85 -12.85 20.60
C THR A 49 -10.02 -14.27 20.07
N VAL A 50 -9.20 -15.20 20.54
CA VAL A 50 -9.30 -16.62 20.17
C VAL A 50 -10.54 -17.21 20.85
N GLU A 51 -11.56 -17.55 20.07
CA GLU A 51 -12.86 -18.01 20.60
C GLU A 51 -12.74 -19.18 21.58
N ALA A 52 -11.82 -20.12 21.33
CA ALA A 52 -11.64 -21.31 22.14
C ALA A 52 -11.02 -21.05 23.52
N THR A 53 -10.20 -20.01 23.66
CA THR A 53 -9.42 -19.75 24.89
C THR A 53 -9.72 -18.42 25.55
N GLY A 54 -10.39 -17.49 24.85
CA GLY A 54 -10.58 -16.11 25.27
C GLY A 54 -9.30 -15.27 25.26
N GLU A 55 -8.19 -15.79 24.74
CA GLU A 55 -6.90 -15.11 24.71
C GLU A 55 -6.87 -14.06 23.60
N GLU A 56 -6.36 -12.86 23.90
CA GLU A 56 -6.11 -11.83 22.89
C GLU A 56 -4.77 -12.05 22.19
N ARG A 57 -4.76 -12.00 20.86
CA ARG A 57 -3.56 -12.09 20.05
C ARG A 57 -3.53 -11.02 18.98
N THR A 58 -2.35 -10.46 18.76
CA THR A 58 -2.11 -9.52 17.66
C THR A 58 -1.70 -10.28 16.41
N VAL A 59 -2.47 -10.11 15.33
CA VAL A 59 -2.23 -10.77 14.04
C VAL A 59 -2.13 -9.73 12.92
N GLU A 60 -1.43 -10.07 11.85
CA GLU A 60 -1.45 -9.27 10.62
C GLU A 60 -2.81 -9.40 9.95
N ALA A 61 -3.42 -8.27 9.65
CA ALA A 61 -4.71 -8.19 8.98
C ALA A 61 -4.49 -8.07 7.48
N GLU A 62 -4.20 -9.22 6.84
CA GLU A 62 -3.95 -9.30 5.39
C GLU A 62 -5.13 -8.76 4.56
N GLU A 63 -6.35 -8.80 5.08
CA GLU A 63 -7.52 -8.17 4.46
C GLU A 63 -7.38 -6.65 4.26
N TYR A 64 -6.54 -5.99 5.07
CA TYR A 64 -6.23 -4.56 4.96
C TYR A 64 -4.86 -4.31 4.31
N ASN A 65 -4.25 -5.31 3.68
CA ASN A 65 -2.99 -5.15 2.98
C ASN A 65 -3.17 -4.31 1.69
N LEU A 66 -2.63 -3.10 1.70
CA LEU A 66 -2.72 -2.14 0.61
C LEU A 66 -1.58 -2.26 -0.41
N ARG A 67 -0.63 -3.19 -0.23
CA ARG A 67 0.49 -3.38 -1.17
C ARG A 67 0.01 -3.73 -2.60
N PRO A 68 -0.98 -4.62 -2.83
CA PRO A 68 -1.47 -4.90 -4.17
C PRO A 68 -2.04 -3.66 -4.86
N MET A 69 -2.79 -2.85 -4.13
CA MET A 69 -3.39 -1.62 -4.66
C MET A 69 -2.32 -0.56 -4.99
N ALA A 70 -1.30 -0.41 -4.14
CA ALA A 70 -0.17 0.48 -4.41
C ALA A 70 0.64 0.00 -5.62
N ALA A 71 0.92 -1.30 -5.73
CA ALA A 71 1.63 -1.90 -6.85
C ALA A 71 0.87 -1.71 -8.16
N HIS A 72 -0.45 -1.92 -8.16
CA HIS A 72 -1.30 -1.68 -9.32
C HIS A 72 -1.19 -0.22 -9.78
N ASN A 73 -1.37 0.75 -8.89
CA ASN A 73 -1.28 2.17 -9.26
C ASN A 73 0.13 2.57 -9.73
N LEU A 74 1.17 2.03 -9.11
CA LEU A 74 2.55 2.27 -9.53
C LEU A 74 2.83 1.66 -10.91
N SER A 75 2.26 0.49 -11.21
CA SER A 75 2.37 -0.14 -12.54
C SER A 75 1.76 0.73 -13.63
N LEU A 76 0.64 1.43 -13.36
CA LEU A 76 0.02 2.34 -14.33
C LEU A 76 0.95 3.51 -14.68
N VAL A 77 1.68 4.05 -13.70
CA VAL A 77 2.69 5.11 -13.94
C VAL A 77 3.84 4.58 -14.80
N TYR A 78 4.33 3.37 -14.52
CA TYR A 78 5.38 2.76 -15.33
C TYR A 78 4.92 2.38 -16.75
N LEU A 79 3.68 1.92 -16.92
CA LEU A 79 3.09 1.68 -18.24
C LEU A 79 2.99 2.98 -19.05
N ALA A 80 2.50 4.07 -18.43
CA ALA A 80 2.38 5.36 -19.08
C ALA A 80 3.73 5.95 -19.53
N SER A 81 4.82 5.62 -18.82
CA SER A 81 6.18 6.01 -19.21
C SER A 81 6.86 5.05 -20.19
N GLY A 82 6.20 3.96 -20.59
CA GLY A 82 6.75 2.94 -21.49
C GLY A 82 7.64 1.90 -20.81
N ASN A 83 7.82 1.97 -19.48
CA ASN A 83 8.59 0.98 -18.73
C ASN A 83 7.74 -0.25 -18.38
N ASN A 84 7.38 -0.99 -19.41
CA ASN A 84 6.51 -2.17 -19.30
C ASN A 84 7.13 -3.30 -18.47
N TYR A 85 8.47 -3.37 -18.42
CA TYR A 85 9.18 -4.38 -17.64
C TYR A 85 8.94 -4.20 -16.13
N VAL A 86 9.14 -2.99 -15.60
CA VAL A 86 8.89 -2.73 -14.16
C VAL A 86 7.41 -2.85 -13.83
N ALA A 87 6.52 -2.36 -14.72
CA ALA A 87 5.09 -2.52 -14.54
C ALA A 87 4.68 -3.99 -14.40
N ARG A 88 5.17 -4.86 -15.29
CA ARG A 88 4.92 -6.30 -15.24
C ARG A 88 5.42 -6.91 -13.94
N ASN A 89 6.67 -6.63 -13.55
CA ASN A 89 7.26 -7.18 -12.32
C ASN A 89 6.46 -6.79 -11.07
N LEU A 90 5.91 -5.57 -11.01
CA LEU A 90 5.06 -5.13 -9.90
C LEU A 90 3.76 -5.94 -9.83
N LEU A 91 3.11 -6.15 -10.97
CA LEU A 91 1.87 -6.92 -11.04
C LEU A 91 2.09 -8.40 -10.70
N GLU A 92 3.13 -9.01 -11.25
CA GLU A 92 3.48 -10.41 -10.94
C GLU A 92 3.80 -10.61 -9.46
N LYS A 93 4.51 -9.65 -8.84
CA LYS A 93 4.92 -9.76 -7.45
C LYS A 93 3.80 -9.54 -6.44
N TYR A 94 2.87 -8.62 -6.70
CA TYR A 94 1.91 -8.15 -5.70
C TYR A 94 0.44 -8.36 -6.06
N CYS A 95 0.11 -8.65 -7.32
CA CYS A 95 -1.28 -8.68 -7.80
C CYS A 95 -1.72 -10.05 -8.36
N CYS A 96 -0.80 -11.02 -8.48
CA CYS A 96 -1.15 -12.38 -8.85
C CYS A 96 -1.69 -13.14 -7.62
N VAL A 97 -2.81 -13.84 -7.81
CA VAL A 97 -3.37 -14.79 -6.85
C VAL A 97 -2.95 -16.17 -7.31
N GLU A 98 -2.28 -16.95 -6.45
CA GLU A 98 -1.94 -18.35 -6.71
C GLU A 98 -3.15 -19.29 -6.57
#